data_AF-A0A961SZT2-F1
#
_entry.id   AF-A0A961SZT2-F1
#
_cell.length_a   1.000
_cell.length_b   1.000
_cell.length_c   1.000
_cell.angle_alpha   90.00
_cell.angle_beta   90.00
_cell.angle_gamma   90.00
#
_symmetry.space_group_name_H-M   'P 1'
#
loop_
_entity.id
_entity.type
_entity.pdbx_description
1 polymer ?
#
loop_
_entity_poly.entity_id
_entity_poly.type
_entity_poly.pdbx_seq_one_letter_code
_entity_poly.pdbx_strand_id
1 'polypeptide(L)'
;MNATSLRQWAKTGDSATARMLWRAAKALRYGSVPCIPAIHGPLYALNGALKNGFGFIVRTVWTTPLFQSRLEQPAERLYLYGGMPLVLGPVKISMGSDVRLSGHTTISGKPTSHPAPRLEIGNNVGIGWQTTIAVGSRIVLGDNVRIAGRAFLAGYPGHPLDAADRAAGKPCTSNQTGDIILEKDV
;
A
#
# COMPACT_ATOMS: atom_id res chain seq x y z
N MET A 1 42.28 -11.77 -20.48
CA MET A 1 41.38 -12.20 -19.37
C MET A 1 40.05 -11.48 -19.52
N ASN A 2 38.93 -12.21 -19.50
CA ASN A 2 37.60 -11.60 -19.42
C ASN A 2 37.29 -11.13 -17.98
N ALA A 3 36.27 -10.29 -17.78
CA ALA A 3 35.96 -9.70 -16.47
C ALA A 3 35.69 -10.76 -15.38
N THR A 4 35.11 -11.90 -15.74
CA THR A 4 34.81 -13.00 -14.81
C THR A 4 36.09 -13.72 -14.36
N SER A 5 37.00 -14.03 -15.28
CA SER A 5 38.31 -14.61 -14.97
C SER A 5 39.20 -13.67 -14.16
N LEU A 6 39.14 -12.36 -14.42
CA LEU A 6 39.84 -11.35 -13.61
C LEU A 6 39.30 -11.26 -12.19
N ARG A 7 37.98 -11.30 -12.02
CA ARG A 7 37.34 -11.31 -10.69
C ARG A 7 37.65 -12.58 -9.90
N GLN A 8 37.65 -13.74 -10.56
CA GLN A 8 38.00 -15.01 -9.94
C GLN A 8 39.47 -14.99 -9.51
N TRP A 9 40.38 -14.60 -10.40
CA TRP A 9 41.80 -14.46 -10.11
C TRP A 9 42.09 -13.48 -8.96
N ALA A 10 41.45 -12.31 -8.93
CA ALA A 10 41.64 -11.35 -7.83
C ALA A 10 41.11 -11.90 -6.49
N LYS A 11 40.09 -12.75 -6.48
CA LYS A 11 39.53 -13.37 -5.27
C LYS A 11 40.36 -14.54 -4.75
N THR A 12 40.98 -15.32 -5.65
CA THR A 12 41.64 -16.59 -5.31
C THR A 12 43.16 -16.56 -5.46
N GLY A 13 43.72 -15.50 -6.02
CA GLY A 13 45.15 -15.38 -6.30
C GLY A 13 45.97 -14.94 -5.08
N ASP A 14 47.08 -15.64 -4.83
CA ASP A 14 48.02 -15.34 -3.73
C ASP A 14 49.10 -14.32 -4.08
N SER A 15 49.09 -13.77 -5.31
CA SER A 15 50.03 -12.74 -5.72
C SER A 15 49.76 -11.41 -4.99
N ALA A 16 50.81 -10.62 -4.77
CA ALA A 16 50.69 -9.29 -4.15
C ALA A 16 49.73 -8.37 -4.93
N THR A 17 49.73 -8.49 -6.26
CA THR A 17 48.86 -7.72 -7.16
C THR A 17 47.40 -8.15 -7.07
N ALA A 18 47.10 -9.45 -7.00
CA ALA A 18 45.74 -9.96 -6.80
C ALA A 18 45.15 -9.50 -5.46
N ARG A 19 45.94 -9.59 -4.38
CA ARG A 19 45.53 -9.11 -3.04
C ARG A 19 45.30 -7.61 -2.98
N MET A 20 46.16 -6.81 -3.63
CA MET A 20 45.99 -5.35 -3.72
C MET A 20 44.72 -4.99 -4.49
N LEU A 21 44.49 -5.62 -5.65
CA LEU A 21 43.30 -5.39 -6.48
C LEU A 21 42.02 -5.76 -5.71
N TRP A 22 42.02 -6.87 -4.98
CA TRP A 22 40.89 -7.30 -4.15
C TRP A 22 40.63 -6.37 -2.97
N ARG A 23 41.67 -5.88 -2.29
CA ARG A 23 41.56 -4.89 -1.22
C ARG A 23 41.01 -3.55 -1.73
N ALA A 24 41.51 -3.07 -2.87
CA ALA A 24 40.98 -1.86 -3.52
C ALA A 24 39.51 -2.03 -3.94
N ALA A 25 39.17 -3.17 -4.54
CA ALA A 25 37.78 -3.48 -4.91
C ALA A 25 36.86 -3.58 -3.67
N LYS A 26 37.33 -4.10 -2.54
CA LYS A 26 36.59 -4.07 -1.27
C LYS A 26 36.48 -2.65 -0.72
N ALA A 27 37.56 -1.88 -0.70
CA ALA A 27 37.57 -0.50 -0.19
C ALA A 27 36.65 0.41 -1.02
N LEU A 28 36.60 0.24 -2.34
CA LEU A 28 35.65 0.94 -3.21
C LEU A 28 34.20 0.46 -2.98
N ARG A 29 33.99 -0.85 -2.74
CA ARG A 29 32.66 -1.40 -2.46
C ARG A 29 32.09 -0.94 -1.11
N TYR A 30 32.94 -0.82 -0.10
CA TYR A 30 32.56 -0.45 1.25
C TYR A 30 32.88 1.03 1.58
N GLY A 31 33.37 1.79 0.59
CA GLY A 31 33.66 3.20 0.74
C GLY A 31 32.37 3.98 0.92
N SER A 32 32.29 4.77 1.99
CA SER A 32 31.18 5.69 2.26
C SER A 32 31.72 7.09 2.49
N VAL A 33 31.00 8.11 2.03
CA VAL A 33 31.30 9.50 2.39
C VAL A 33 31.01 9.67 3.89
N PRO A 34 31.96 10.17 4.70
CA PRO A 34 31.71 10.40 6.13
C PRO A 34 30.61 11.46 6.30
N CYS A 35 29.81 11.35 7.36
CA CYS A 35 28.77 12.32 7.61
C CYS A 35 29.38 13.67 8.03
N ILE A 36 29.10 14.74 7.28
CA ILE A 36 29.48 16.11 7.63
C ILE A 36 28.19 16.83 8.06
N PRO A 37 27.92 16.98 9.38
CA PRO A 37 26.61 17.44 9.88
C PRO A 37 26.16 18.79 9.32
N ALA A 38 27.10 19.74 9.16
CA ALA A 38 26.83 21.07 8.61
C ALA A 38 26.36 21.05 7.15
N ILE A 39 26.66 19.98 6.39
CA ILE A 39 26.26 19.81 4.99
C ILE A 39 25.06 18.86 4.91
N HIS A 40 25.16 17.68 5.52
CA HIS A 40 24.14 16.65 5.40
C HIS A 40 22.85 16.96 6.16
N GLY A 41 22.91 17.73 7.26
CA GLY A 41 21.71 18.18 7.98
C GLY A 41 20.80 19.04 7.09
N PRO A 42 21.30 20.14 6.52
CA PRO A 42 20.55 20.96 5.57
C PRO A 42 20.09 20.18 4.33
N LEU A 43 20.95 19.33 3.76
CA LEU A 43 20.56 18.49 2.62
C LEU A 43 19.44 17.51 2.97
N TYR A 44 19.44 16.94 4.17
CA TYR A 44 18.37 16.06 4.63
C TYR A 44 17.04 16.82 4.77
N ALA A 45 17.08 18.01 5.37
CA ALA A 45 15.90 18.88 5.48
C ALA A 45 15.35 19.29 4.10
N LEU A 46 16.23 19.69 3.18
CA LEU A 46 15.86 20.02 1.80
C LEU A 46 15.23 18.82 1.09
N ASN A 47 15.84 17.64 1.18
CA ASN A 47 15.28 16.42 0.62
C ASN A 47 13.89 16.10 1.21
N GLY A 48 13.70 16.30 2.51
CA GLY A 48 12.38 16.17 3.16
C GLY A 48 11.35 17.15 2.59
N ALA A 49 11.71 18.43 2.48
CA ALA A 49 10.85 19.47 1.92
C ALA A 49 10.46 19.19 0.47
N LEU A 50 11.41 18.78 -0.38
CA LEU A 50 11.17 18.43 -1.76
C LEU A 50 10.25 17.22 -1.89
N LYS A 51 10.49 16.15 -1.10
CA LYS A 51 9.64 14.96 -1.10
C LYS A 51 8.21 15.27 -0.63
N ASN A 52 8.06 16.04 0.43
CA ASN A 52 6.76 16.42 0.97
C ASN A 52 6.01 17.35 0.01
N GLY A 53 6.69 18.33 -0.58
CA GLY A 53 6.13 19.24 -1.57
C GLY A 53 5.65 18.50 -2.82
N PHE A 54 6.50 17.63 -3.38
CA PHE A 54 6.12 16.78 -4.51
C PHE A 54 4.93 15.87 -4.16
N GLY A 55 4.97 15.21 -3.01
CA GLY A 55 3.88 14.37 -2.53
C GLY A 55 2.57 15.14 -2.34
N PHE A 56 2.63 16.37 -1.83
CA PHE A 56 1.46 17.25 -1.71
C PHE A 56 0.86 17.60 -3.07
N ILE A 57 1.68 17.97 -4.06
CA ILE A 57 1.23 18.31 -5.41
C ILE A 57 0.59 17.09 -6.06
N VAL A 58 1.28 15.93 -6.07
CA VAL A 58 0.77 14.68 -6.64
C VAL A 58 -0.55 14.29 -5.97
N ARG A 59 -0.63 14.34 -4.64
CA ARG A 59 -1.86 14.04 -3.91
C ARG A 59 -3.01 14.95 -4.32
N THR A 60 -2.77 16.26 -4.31
CA THR A 60 -3.83 17.27 -4.48
C THR A 60 -4.32 17.33 -5.93
N VAL A 61 -3.41 17.28 -6.90
CA VAL A 61 -3.72 17.46 -8.32
C VAL A 61 -4.04 16.16 -9.03
N TRP A 62 -3.46 15.02 -8.61
CA TRP A 62 -3.60 13.75 -9.31
C TRP A 62 -4.33 12.70 -8.47
N THR A 63 -3.77 12.31 -7.33
CA THR A 63 -4.26 11.13 -6.59
C THR A 63 -5.67 11.31 -6.05
N THR A 64 -5.96 12.42 -5.35
CA THR A 64 -7.28 12.67 -4.76
C THR A 64 -8.38 12.76 -5.82
N PRO A 65 -8.29 13.62 -6.87
CA PRO A 65 -9.36 13.69 -7.87
C PRO A 65 -9.53 12.37 -8.63
N LEU A 66 -8.44 11.67 -8.95
CA LEU A 66 -8.53 10.38 -9.64
C LEU A 66 -9.20 9.32 -8.76
N PHE A 67 -8.91 9.28 -7.45
CA PHE A 67 -9.59 8.36 -6.55
C PHE A 67 -11.06 8.75 -6.32
N GLN A 68 -11.36 10.05 -6.26
CA GLN A 68 -12.76 10.51 -6.15
C GLN A 68 -13.61 10.01 -7.33
N SER A 69 -13.03 9.84 -8.52
CA SER A 69 -13.73 9.22 -9.67
C SER A 69 -14.17 7.76 -9.44
N ARG A 70 -13.61 7.07 -8.44
CA ARG A 70 -14.00 5.72 -8.04
C ARG A 70 -15.14 5.69 -7.02
N LEU A 71 -15.48 6.83 -6.43
CA LEU A 71 -16.57 6.96 -5.47
C LEU A 71 -17.91 7.13 -6.19
N GLU A 72 -19.00 6.72 -5.55
CA GLU A 72 -20.34 6.99 -6.08
C GLU A 72 -20.66 8.47 -6.14
N GLN A 73 -20.09 9.26 -5.21
CA GLN A 73 -20.11 10.72 -5.20
C GLN A 73 -18.78 11.27 -4.65
N PRO A 74 -18.35 12.47 -5.10
CA PRO A 74 -17.20 13.17 -4.51
C PRO A 74 -17.33 13.33 -2.99
N ALA A 75 -16.25 13.05 -2.27
CA ALA A 75 -16.21 13.12 -0.80
C ALA A 75 -15.58 14.43 -0.33
N GLU A 76 -16.27 15.14 0.57
CA GLU A 76 -15.79 16.41 1.10
C GLU A 76 -14.59 16.21 2.02
N ARG A 77 -13.53 17.03 1.86
CA ARG A 77 -12.32 17.00 2.70
C ARG A 77 -11.64 15.61 2.77
N LEU A 78 -11.73 14.79 1.70
CA LEU A 78 -10.99 13.54 1.59
C LEU A 78 -9.47 13.78 1.62
N TYR A 79 -8.78 13.14 2.55
CA TYR A 79 -7.34 13.20 2.70
C TYR A 79 -6.69 11.84 2.42
N LEU A 80 -6.12 11.68 1.23
CA LEU A 80 -5.33 10.51 0.85
C LEU A 80 -3.86 10.68 1.22
N TYR A 81 -3.29 9.79 2.03
CA TYR A 81 -1.87 9.88 2.40
C TYR A 81 -1.11 8.62 2.01
N GLY A 82 0.09 8.79 1.47
CA GLY A 82 0.93 7.65 1.06
C GLY A 82 0.51 6.99 -0.26
N GLY A 83 -0.24 7.68 -1.13
CA GLY A 83 -0.50 7.24 -2.52
C GLY A 83 -1.96 6.95 -2.84
N MET A 84 -2.18 6.13 -3.87
CA MET A 84 -3.49 5.75 -4.39
C MET A 84 -3.95 4.40 -3.79
N PRO A 85 -5.10 4.33 -3.12
CA PRO A 85 -5.67 3.06 -2.69
C PRO A 85 -5.93 2.13 -3.88
N LEU A 86 -5.63 0.84 -3.71
CA LEU A 86 -5.91 -0.18 -4.71
C LEU A 86 -7.38 -0.59 -4.62
N VAL A 87 -8.13 -0.45 -5.71
CA VAL A 87 -9.53 -0.88 -5.79
C VAL A 87 -9.66 -2.05 -6.77
N LEU A 88 -10.15 -3.19 -6.30
CA LEU A 88 -10.27 -4.44 -7.06
C LEU A 88 -11.72 -4.93 -7.13
N GLY A 89 -12.11 -5.42 -8.31
CA GLY A 89 -13.44 -6.00 -8.52
C GLY A 89 -14.58 -4.97 -8.51
N PRO A 90 -15.83 -5.45 -8.63
CA PRO A 90 -17.00 -4.59 -8.55
C PRO A 90 -17.18 -4.18 -7.08
N VAL A 91 -16.95 -2.92 -6.76
CA VAL A 91 -17.29 -2.36 -5.44
C VAL A 91 -17.78 -0.93 -5.64
N LYS A 92 -18.90 -0.63 -5.00
CA LYS A 92 -19.44 0.71 -4.90
C LYS A 92 -18.96 1.31 -3.59
N ILE A 93 -18.38 2.51 -3.66
CA ILE A 93 -17.75 3.16 -2.52
C ILE A 93 -18.47 4.48 -2.30
N SER A 94 -19.08 4.64 -1.13
CA SER A 94 -19.60 5.92 -0.66
C SER A 94 -18.81 6.38 0.56
N MET A 95 -18.55 7.67 0.62
CA MET A 95 -17.76 8.28 1.68
C MET A 95 -18.40 9.60 2.13
N GLY A 96 -18.48 9.79 3.44
CA GLY A 96 -18.84 11.05 4.05
C GLY A 96 -17.70 12.07 3.99
N SER A 97 -17.79 13.07 4.86
CA SER A 97 -16.81 14.14 4.98
C SER A 97 -15.65 13.78 5.91
N ASP A 98 -14.50 14.47 5.79
CA ASP A 98 -13.35 14.35 6.70
C ASP A 98 -12.70 12.96 6.79
N VAL A 99 -12.76 12.19 5.71
CA VAL A 99 -12.16 10.86 5.64
C VAL A 99 -10.65 10.96 5.42
N ARG A 100 -9.87 10.25 6.24
CA ARG A 100 -8.40 10.11 6.13
C ARG A 100 -8.08 8.68 5.74
N LEU A 101 -7.65 8.47 4.50
CA LEU A 101 -7.45 7.14 3.95
C LEU A 101 -6.00 6.96 3.47
N SER A 102 -5.35 5.88 3.90
CA SER A 102 -4.03 5.55 3.40
C SER A 102 -4.10 5.07 1.94
N GLY A 103 -3.17 5.54 1.11
CA GLY A 103 -2.91 5.00 -0.22
C GLY A 103 -2.44 3.55 -0.21
N HIS A 104 -1.88 3.08 0.92
CA HIS A 104 -1.51 1.67 1.10
C HIS A 104 -2.70 0.84 1.59
N THR A 105 -3.92 1.15 1.12
CA THR A 105 -5.13 0.39 1.44
C THR A 105 -5.55 -0.40 0.22
N THR A 106 -6.00 -1.63 0.43
CA THR A 106 -6.64 -2.44 -0.62
C THR A 106 -8.13 -2.57 -0.33
N ILE A 107 -8.97 -2.17 -1.28
CA ILE A 107 -10.42 -2.33 -1.23
C ILE A 107 -10.80 -3.32 -2.32
N SER A 108 -11.40 -4.44 -1.97
CA SER A 108 -11.82 -5.46 -2.94
C SER A 108 -13.29 -5.80 -2.77
N GLY A 109 -14.03 -5.84 -3.88
CA GLY A 109 -15.40 -6.36 -3.89
C GLY A 109 -15.47 -7.79 -4.39
N LYS A 110 -16.29 -8.63 -3.76
CA LYS A 110 -16.58 -10.00 -4.22
C LYS A 110 -17.10 -9.97 -5.68
N PRO A 111 -16.38 -10.59 -6.64
CA PRO A 111 -16.72 -10.48 -8.07
C PRO A 111 -18.12 -10.99 -8.46
N THR A 112 -18.62 -12.00 -7.75
CA THR A 112 -19.91 -12.66 -8.05
C THR A 112 -21.08 -12.12 -7.24
N SER A 113 -20.88 -11.05 -6.48
CA SER A 113 -21.97 -10.47 -5.69
C SER A 113 -22.93 -9.69 -6.58
N HIS A 114 -24.22 -10.04 -6.47
CA HIS A 114 -25.33 -9.35 -7.08
C HIS A 114 -26.39 -9.07 -6.00
N PRO A 115 -26.68 -7.79 -5.67
CA PRO A 115 -26.12 -6.57 -6.26
C PRO A 115 -24.62 -6.37 -5.94
N ALA A 116 -24.01 -5.39 -6.61
CA ALA A 116 -22.59 -5.07 -6.41
C ALA A 116 -22.29 -4.79 -4.91
N PRO A 117 -21.15 -5.28 -4.38
CA PRO A 117 -20.71 -5.03 -3.01
C PRO A 117 -20.63 -3.54 -2.69
N ARG A 118 -21.01 -3.15 -1.47
CA ARG A 118 -20.99 -1.73 -1.04
C ARG A 118 -20.07 -1.51 0.15
N LEU A 119 -19.19 -0.53 0.03
CA LEU A 119 -18.42 0.03 1.12
C LEU A 119 -18.96 1.42 1.44
N GLU A 120 -19.56 1.56 2.61
CA GLU A 120 -20.16 2.80 3.09
C GLU A 120 -19.31 3.35 4.24
N ILE A 121 -18.72 4.52 4.06
CA ILE A 121 -17.86 5.16 5.06
C ILE A 121 -18.54 6.45 5.52
N GLY A 122 -18.76 6.57 6.83
CA GLY A 122 -19.32 7.76 7.47
C GLY A 122 -18.38 8.95 7.49
N ASN A 123 -18.69 9.91 8.36
CA ASN A 123 -17.95 11.15 8.53
C ASN A 123 -16.79 10.97 9.51
N ASN A 124 -15.73 11.76 9.30
CA ASN A 124 -14.56 11.81 10.15
C ASN A 124 -13.98 10.42 10.43
N VAL A 125 -13.82 9.58 9.40
CA VAL A 125 -13.25 8.22 9.51
C VAL A 125 -11.76 8.22 9.19
N GLY A 126 -10.97 7.44 9.94
CA GLY A 126 -9.55 7.25 9.71
C GLY A 126 -9.21 5.80 9.39
N ILE A 127 -8.57 5.55 8.25
CA ILE A 127 -8.14 4.22 7.81
C ILE A 127 -6.62 4.19 7.67
N GLY A 128 -5.99 3.36 8.50
CA GLY A 128 -4.55 3.16 8.58
C GLY A 128 -3.94 2.50 7.34
N TRP A 129 -2.63 2.67 7.19
CA TRP A 129 -1.81 2.02 6.16
C TRP A 129 -1.88 0.49 6.22
N GLN A 130 -1.68 -0.18 5.09
CA GLN A 130 -1.74 -1.64 4.95
C GLN A 130 -3.07 -2.27 5.40
N THR A 131 -4.15 -1.50 5.38
CA THR A 131 -5.48 -2.03 5.67
C THR A 131 -6.05 -2.71 4.42
N THR A 132 -6.67 -3.87 4.60
CA THR A 132 -7.43 -4.55 3.55
C THR A 132 -8.90 -4.60 3.91
N ILE A 133 -9.76 -4.16 2.99
CA ILE A 133 -11.22 -4.16 3.12
C ILE A 133 -11.78 -5.04 2.01
N ALA A 134 -12.07 -6.30 2.35
CA ALA A 134 -12.64 -7.28 1.43
C ALA A 134 -14.17 -7.28 1.60
N VAL A 135 -14.85 -6.48 0.79
CA VAL A 135 -16.30 -6.29 0.79
C VAL A 135 -16.98 -7.49 0.14
N GLY A 136 -17.70 -8.26 0.95
CA GLY A 136 -18.51 -9.37 0.49
C GLY A 136 -19.82 -8.88 -0.13
N SER A 137 -20.77 -8.49 0.72
CA SER A 137 -22.05 -7.85 0.35
C SER A 137 -22.05 -6.38 0.75
N ARG A 138 -21.83 -6.10 2.04
CA ARG A 138 -21.82 -4.74 2.57
C ARG A 138 -20.81 -4.58 3.70
N ILE A 139 -20.06 -3.50 3.69
CA ILE A 139 -19.26 -3.07 4.84
C ILE A 139 -19.63 -1.62 5.15
N VAL A 140 -19.99 -1.36 6.41
CA VAL A 140 -20.36 -0.03 6.90
C VAL A 140 -19.38 0.39 7.99
N LEU A 141 -18.74 1.54 7.79
CA LEU A 141 -17.95 2.21 8.82
C LEU A 141 -18.74 3.43 9.27
N GLY A 142 -19.21 3.41 10.51
CA GLY A 142 -19.94 4.53 11.12
C GLY A 142 -19.08 5.79 11.26
N ASP A 143 -19.71 6.86 11.73
CA ASP A 143 -19.01 8.11 12.01
C ASP A 143 -17.91 7.90 13.07
N ASN A 144 -16.84 8.69 12.96
CA ASN A 144 -15.71 8.71 13.89
C ASN A 144 -14.89 7.42 14.01
N VAL A 145 -15.12 6.43 13.14
CA VAL A 145 -14.37 5.17 13.17
C VAL A 145 -12.86 5.36 12.98
N ARG A 146 -12.03 4.61 13.74
CA ARG A 146 -10.56 4.64 13.69
C ARG A 146 -10.01 3.23 13.46
N ILE A 147 -9.69 2.93 12.20
CA ILE A 147 -9.02 1.69 11.84
C ILE A 147 -7.51 1.89 11.89
N ALA A 148 -6.84 1.20 12.81
CA ALA A 148 -5.38 1.16 12.89
C ALA A 148 -4.75 0.52 11.64
N GLY A 149 -3.46 0.78 11.42
CA GLY A 149 -2.75 0.17 10.29
C GLY A 149 -2.67 -1.35 10.39
N ARG A 150 -2.69 -2.02 9.23
CA ARG A 150 -2.65 -3.49 9.07
C ARG A 150 -3.91 -4.23 9.54
N ALA A 151 -5.04 -3.54 9.63
CA ALA A 151 -6.33 -4.18 9.85
C ALA A 151 -6.80 -4.96 8.61
N PHE A 152 -7.59 -6.01 8.82
CA PHE A 152 -8.20 -6.79 7.75
C PHE A 152 -9.69 -7.01 8.03
N LEU A 153 -10.55 -6.39 7.21
CA LEU A 153 -11.99 -6.59 7.24
C LEU A 153 -12.36 -7.62 6.18
N ALA A 154 -12.67 -8.84 6.59
CA ALA A 154 -12.89 -9.99 5.71
C ALA A 154 -14.39 -10.33 5.56
N GLY A 155 -15.09 -9.64 4.67
CA GLY A 155 -16.52 -9.91 4.39
C GLY A 155 -16.77 -11.13 3.49
N TYR A 156 -15.72 -11.71 2.89
CA TYR A 156 -15.78 -12.97 2.14
C TYR A 156 -14.40 -13.67 2.13
N PRO A 157 -14.34 -15.01 1.96
CA PRO A 157 -13.10 -15.79 2.07
C PRO A 157 -12.20 -15.78 0.82
N GLY A 158 -12.57 -15.07 -0.26
CA GLY A 158 -11.85 -15.08 -1.53
C GLY A 158 -12.06 -16.33 -2.40
N HIS A 159 -12.11 -17.51 -1.79
CA HIS A 159 -12.42 -18.79 -2.43
C HIS A 159 -13.44 -19.60 -1.60
N PRO A 160 -14.15 -20.58 -2.19
CA PRO A 160 -15.00 -21.49 -1.43
C PRO A 160 -14.22 -22.14 -0.27
N LEU A 161 -14.89 -22.32 0.88
CA LEU A 161 -14.32 -23.02 2.04
C LEU A 161 -14.14 -24.52 1.76
N ASP A 162 -15.06 -25.11 1.00
CA ASP A 162 -14.95 -26.49 0.55
C ASP A 162 -13.79 -26.65 -0.45
N ALA A 163 -12.96 -27.68 -0.24
CA ALA A 163 -11.77 -27.91 -1.04
C ALA A 163 -12.09 -28.41 -2.45
N ALA A 164 -13.13 -29.24 -2.62
CA ALA A 164 -13.54 -29.74 -3.92
C ALA A 164 -14.12 -28.60 -4.78
N ASP A 165 -14.94 -27.72 -4.19
CA ASP A 165 -15.46 -26.53 -4.86
C ASP A 165 -14.34 -25.56 -5.26
N ARG A 166 -13.34 -25.36 -4.39
CA ARG A 166 -12.15 -24.56 -4.70
C ARG A 166 -11.34 -25.17 -5.84
N ALA A 167 -11.11 -26.48 -5.82
CA ALA A 167 -10.38 -27.19 -6.88
C ALA A 167 -11.14 -27.13 -8.21
N ALA A 168 -12.47 -27.13 -8.17
CA ALA A 168 -13.34 -26.95 -9.33
C ALA A 168 -13.44 -25.49 -9.82
N GLY A 169 -12.73 -24.54 -9.19
CA GLY A 169 -12.75 -23.12 -9.56
C GLY A 169 -14.09 -22.43 -9.35
N LYS A 170 -14.96 -22.99 -8.49
CA LYS A 170 -16.28 -22.40 -8.22
C LYS A 170 -16.14 -21.09 -7.44
N PRO A 171 -17.10 -20.16 -7.58
CA PRO A 171 -17.13 -18.94 -6.79
C PRO A 171 -17.57 -19.20 -5.34
N CYS A 172 -17.23 -18.31 -4.42
CA CYS A 172 -17.72 -18.39 -3.03
C CYS A 172 -19.25 -18.32 -3.00
N THR A 173 -19.84 -19.17 -2.18
CA THR A 173 -21.29 -19.19 -1.95
C THR A 173 -21.75 -17.96 -1.17
N SER A 174 -23.04 -17.65 -1.21
CA SER A 174 -23.61 -16.48 -0.50
C SER A 174 -23.55 -16.63 1.02
N ASN A 175 -23.72 -17.84 1.55
CA ASN A 175 -23.60 -18.13 2.98
C ASN A 175 -22.17 -17.98 3.55
N GLN A 176 -21.16 -17.84 2.68
CA GLN A 176 -19.77 -17.55 3.05
C GLN A 176 -19.48 -16.04 3.04
N THR A 177 -20.49 -15.22 2.81
CA THR A 177 -20.39 -13.77 2.73
C THR A 177 -21.19 -13.16 3.87
N GLY A 178 -20.58 -12.19 4.55
CA GLY A 178 -21.20 -11.51 5.69
C GLY A 178 -21.00 -10.01 5.59
N ASP A 179 -21.95 -9.29 6.17
CA ASP A 179 -21.83 -7.86 6.36
C ASP A 179 -20.90 -7.56 7.55
N ILE A 180 -20.13 -6.49 7.46
CA ILE A 180 -19.34 -5.96 8.58
C ILE A 180 -19.81 -4.55 8.87
N ILE A 181 -20.24 -4.30 10.10
CA ILE A 181 -20.71 -2.99 10.55
C ILE A 181 -19.84 -2.58 11.73
N LEU A 182 -18.99 -1.58 11.52
CA LEU A 182 -18.34 -0.87 12.63
C LEU A 182 -19.25 0.30 12.97
N GLU A 183 -19.78 0.28 14.20
CA GLU A 183 -20.68 1.32 14.68
C GLU A 183 -19.93 2.65 14.86
N LYS A 184 -20.71 3.69 15.15
CA LYS A 184 -20.17 5.02 15.43
C LYS A 184 -19.24 4.97 16.65
N ASP A 185 -18.16 5.76 16.60
CA ASP A 185 -17.18 5.95 17.69
C ASP A 185 -16.35 4.69 18.06
N VAL A 186 -16.05 3.82 17.06
CA VAL A 186 -15.21 2.60 17.22
C VAL A 186 -13.78 2.77 16.74
#